data_AF-A0A9D2SZJ1-F1
#
_entry.id   AF-A0A9D2SZJ1-F1
#
_cell.length_a   1.000
_cell.length_b   1.000
_cell.length_c   1.000
_cell.angle_alpha   90.00
_cell.angle_beta   90.00
_cell.angle_gamma   90.00
#
_symmetry.space_group_name_H-M   'P 1'
#
loop_
_entity.id
_entity.type
_entity.pdbx_description
1 polymer ?
#
loop_
_entity_poly.entity_id
_entity_poly.type
_entity_poly.pdbx_seq_one_letter_code
_entity_poly.pdbx_strand_id
1 'polypeptide(L)'
;MGGSTYAKPREYAGIDFFRIFAAVLVIAIHTAPFSVISGDLDFLLTYCLGRIAVPFFLMATGYFVLGPWKSAGCRDSRKISRFLKKTLFLYLAASILYLPVNLYSGGLPDTAGGFLKMLFFDGTFYHLWYFPAAVIGCILAAVLLRYTSLRTAMLAASLLWLFGLGGDSYFGLASRLPALKAIYSAVFSISSYTRNGIFFAPLFLLMGAAVYEISRKKFWQLRDL
;
A
#
# COMPACT_ATOMS: atom_id res chain seq x y z
N MET A 1 -14.06 -44.98 16.27
CA MET A 1 -13.10 -44.57 15.20
C MET A 1 -13.38 -43.11 14.88
N GLY A 2 -12.54 -42.20 15.39
CA GLY A 2 -12.71 -40.77 15.22
C GLY A 2 -12.28 -40.35 13.81
N GLY A 3 -13.25 -40.02 12.96
CA GLY A 3 -12.99 -39.43 11.66
C GLY A 3 -12.40 -38.04 11.85
N SER A 4 -11.09 -37.90 11.61
CA SER A 4 -10.45 -36.60 11.40
C SER A 4 -11.09 -35.95 10.18
N THR A 5 -12.09 -35.08 10.41
CA THR A 5 -12.60 -34.16 9.39
C THR A 5 -11.48 -33.18 9.06
N TYR A 6 -10.70 -33.49 8.02
CA TYR A 6 -9.81 -32.51 7.41
C TYR A 6 -10.67 -31.35 6.91
N ALA A 7 -10.65 -30.23 7.63
CA ALA A 7 -11.27 -29.00 7.17
C ALA A 7 -10.62 -28.62 5.84
N LYS A 8 -11.39 -28.58 4.75
CA LYS A 8 -10.89 -28.17 3.43
C LYS A 8 -10.19 -26.81 3.56
N PRO A 9 -9.02 -26.62 2.93
CA PRO A 9 -8.37 -25.32 2.89
C PRO A 9 -9.34 -24.27 2.35
N ARG A 10 -9.38 -23.11 3.00
CA ARG A 10 -10.24 -22.02 2.58
C ARG A 10 -9.62 -21.39 1.33
N GLU A 11 -10.16 -21.71 0.16
CA GLU A 11 -9.74 -21.13 -1.11
C GLU A 11 -10.32 -19.73 -1.25
N TYR A 12 -9.47 -18.74 -1.56
CA TYR A 12 -9.87 -17.34 -1.77
C TYR A 12 -9.87 -17.01 -3.27
N ALA A 13 -10.50 -17.88 -4.07
CA ALA A 13 -10.46 -17.83 -5.54
C ALA A 13 -10.77 -16.42 -6.10
N GLY A 14 -11.77 -15.72 -5.57
CA GLY A 14 -12.10 -14.36 -6.01
C GLY A 14 -10.99 -13.32 -5.79
N ILE A 15 -10.27 -13.40 -4.66
CA ILE A 15 -9.13 -12.50 -4.39
C ILE A 15 -7.97 -12.83 -5.33
N ASP A 16 -7.73 -14.11 -5.61
CA ASP A 16 -6.64 -14.54 -6.47
C ASP A 16 -6.90 -14.21 -7.96
N PHE A 17 -8.13 -14.36 -8.45
CA PHE A 17 -8.50 -13.87 -9.78
C PHE A 17 -8.36 -12.35 -9.90
N PHE A 18 -8.84 -11.60 -8.91
CA PHE A 18 -8.73 -10.15 -8.94
C PHE A 18 -7.26 -9.67 -8.84
N ARG A 19 -6.37 -10.42 -8.18
CA ARG A 19 -4.92 -10.12 -8.18
C ARG A 19 -4.32 -10.15 -9.59
N ILE A 20 -4.71 -11.11 -10.42
CA ILE A 20 -4.23 -11.18 -11.81
C ILE A 20 -4.75 -9.96 -12.58
N PHE A 21 -6.04 -9.66 -12.46
CA PHE A 21 -6.63 -8.47 -13.08
C PHE A 21 -5.95 -7.17 -12.63
N ALA A 22 -5.75 -7.00 -11.32
CA ALA A 22 -5.06 -5.84 -10.75
C ALA A 22 -3.60 -5.75 -11.22
N ALA A 23 -2.90 -6.88 -11.42
CA ALA A 23 -1.54 -6.88 -11.95
C ALA A 23 -1.50 -6.36 -13.40
N VAL A 24 -2.47 -6.74 -14.24
CA VAL A 24 -2.62 -6.20 -15.60
C VAL A 24 -2.88 -4.69 -15.55
N LEU A 25 -3.70 -4.22 -14.61
CA LEU A 25 -3.92 -2.79 -14.40
C LEU A 25 -2.64 -2.04 -14.00
N VAL A 26 -1.78 -2.63 -13.16
CA VAL A 26 -0.47 -2.02 -12.83
C VAL A 26 0.39 -1.85 -14.09
N ILE A 27 0.41 -2.86 -14.96
CA ILE A 27 1.14 -2.77 -16.23
C ILE A 27 0.55 -1.63 -17.08
N ALA A 28 -0.78 -1.61 -17.24
CA ALA A 28 -1.47 -0.61 -18.04
C ALA A 28 -1.20 0.83 -17.58
N ILE A 29 -1.15 1.08 -16.26
CA ILE A 29 -0.85 2.42 -15.73
C ILE A 29 0.54 2.92 -16.13
N HIS A 30 1.47 2.00 -16.35
CA HIS A 30 2.88 2.30 -16.58
C HIS A 30 3.27 2.25 -18.05
N THR A 31 2.51 1.56 -18.88
CA THR A 31 2.71 1.51 -20.33
C THR A 31 1.78 2.44 -21.09
N ALA A 32 0.70 2.93 -20.47
CA ALA A 32 -0.32 3.79 -21.08
C ALA A 32 -0.72 3.29 -22.48
N PRO A 33 -1.26 2.06 -22.59
CA PRO A 33 -1.35 1.32 -23.85
C PRO A 33 -2.27 1.98 -24.88
N PHE A 34 -3.17 2.87 -24.44
CA PHE A 34 -4.09 3.60 -25.30
C PHE A 34 -3.66 5.04 -25.58
N SER A 35 -2.52 5.48 -25.04
CA SER A 35 -2.02 6.87 -25.18
C SER A 35 -1.93 7.36 -26.63
N VAL A 36 -1.61 6.46 -27.57
CA VAL A 36 -1.52 6.75 -29.02
C VAL A 36 -2.81 6.48 -29.80
N ILE A 37 -3.80 5.84 -29.18
CA ILE A 37 -5.07 5.45 -29.82
C ILE A 37 -6.18 6.45 -29.48
N SER A 38 -6.35 6.78 -28.20
CA SER A 38 -7.35 7.74 -27.74
C SER A 38 -7.02 8.22 -26.31
N GLY A 39 -6.96 9.54 -26.15
CA GLY A 39 -6.74 10.17 -24.84
C GLY A 39 -7.83 9.84 -23.82
N ASP A 40 -9.10 9.73 -24.24
CA ASP A 40 -10.21 9.41 -23.34
C ASP A 40 -10.13 7.96 -22.83
N LEU A 41 -9.78 7.01 -23.72
CA LEU A 41 -9.58 5.61 -23.33
C LEU A 41 -8.36 5.46 -22.41
N ASP A 42 -7.26 6.17 -22.70
CA ASP A 42 -6.09 6.16 -21.83
C ASP A 42 -6.41 6.78 -20.47
N PHE A 43 -7.16 7.88 -20.44
CA PHE A 43 -7.62 8.50 -19.20
C PHE A 43 -8.45 7.51 -18.36
N LEU A 44 -9.46 6.90 -18.97
CA LEU A 44 -10.34 5.94 -18.29
C LEU A 44 -9.55 4.73 -17.74
N LEU A 45 -8.65 4.16 -18.55
CA LEU A 45 -7.89 2.99 -18.14
C LEU A 45 -6.83 3.33 -17.09
N THR A 46 -5.98 4.31 -17.38
CA THR A 46 -4.78 4.63 -16.58
C THR A 46 -5.12 5.43 -15.33
N TYR A 47 -6.02 6.41 -15.45
CA TYR A 47 -6.31 7.36 -14.38
C TYR A 47 -7.58 7.03 -13.59
N CYS A 48 -8.51 6.23 -14.13
CA CYS A 48 -9.67 5.76 -13.37
C CYS A 48 -9.51 4.31 -12.90
N LEU A 49 -9.55 3.34 -13.82
CA LEU A 49 -9.56 1.90 -13.46
C LEU A 49 -8.24 1.46 -12.83
N GLY A 50 -7.11 1.88 -13.41
CA GLY A 50 -5.79 1.52 -12.94
C GLY A 50 -5.54 1.89 -11.47
N ARG A 51 -6.11 3.01 -11.02
CA ARG A 51 -5.93 3.51 -9.64
C ARG A 51 -6.48 2.56 -8.58
N ILE A 52 -7.27 1.54 -8.94
CA ILE A 52 -7.78 0.51 -8.03
C ILE A 52 -6.69 -0.48 -7.60
N ALA A 53 -5.69 -0.72 -8.47
CA ALA A 53 -4.76 -1.83 -8.29
C ALA A 53 -3.91 -1.72 -7.01
N VAL A 54 -3.32 -0.56 -6.76
CA VAL A 54 -2.46 -0.34 -5.59
C VAL A 54 -3.23 -0.44 -4.26
N PRO A 55 -4.37 0.27 -4.07
CA PRO A 55 -5.27 0.05 -2.94
C PRO A 55 -5.63 -1.41 -2.71
N PHE A 56 -5.94 -2.14 -3.78
CA PHE A 56 -6.31 -3.55 -3.67
C PHE A 56 -5.15 -4.42 -3.15
N PHE A 57 -3.92 -4.27 -3.67
CA PHE A 57 -2.78 -5.04 -3.18
C PHE A 57 -2.45 -4.73 -1.71
N LEU A 58 -2.61 -3.47 -1.29
CA LEU A 58 -2.48 -3.08 0.11
C LEU A 58 -3.59 -3.71 0.97
N MET A 59 -4.84 -3.68 0.52
CA MET A 59 -5.96 -4.34 1.22
C MET A 59 -5.76 -5.86 1.30
N ALA A 60 -5.28 -6.51 0.24
CA ALA A 60 -4.97 -7.94 0.25
C ALA A 60 -3.86 -8.25 1.28
N THR A 61 -2.83 -7.40 1.35
CA THR A 61 -1.79 -7.51 2.38
C THR A 61 -2.37 -7.36 3.78
N GLY A 62 -3.18 -6.33 4.00
CA GLY A 62 -3.89 -6.09 5.26
C GLY A 62 -4.76 -7.28 5.69
N TYR A 63 -5.49 -7.87 4.74
CA TYR A 63 -6.37 -9.01 4.95
C TYR A 63 -5.60 -10.26 5.36
N PHE A 64 -4.53 -10.63 4.65
CA PHE A 64 -3.80 -11.89 4.91
C PHE A 64 -2.72 -11.79 5.99
N VAL A 65 -2.19 -10.58 6.25
CA VAL A 65 -1.08 -10.37 7.19
C VAL A 65 -1.58 -9.75 8.50
N LEU A 66 -2.21 -8.56 8.45
CA LEU A 66 -2.59 -7.80 9.64
C LEU A 66 -3.87 -8.30 10.30
N GLY A 67 -4.87 -8.73 9.51
CA GLY A 67 -6.14 -9.26 10.00
C GLY A 67 -5.96 -10.43 10.97
N PRO A 68 -5.33 -11.54 10.54
CA PRO A 68 -5.04 -12.68 11.42
C PRO A 68 -4.21 -12.27 12.65
N TRP A 69 -3.20 -11.40 12.47
CA TRP A 69 -2.34 -10.94 13.54
C TRP A 69 -3.11 -10.18 14.63
N LYS A 70 -3.96 -9.22 14.25
CA LYS A 70 -4.83 -8.50 15.19
C LYS A 70 -5.80 -9.45 15.88
N SER A 71 -6.38 -10.39 15.12
CA SER A 71 -7.35 -11.34 15.62
C SER A 71 -6.77 -12.32 16.66
N ALA A 72 -5.46 -12.58 16.60
CA ALA A 72 -4.71 -13.40 17.56
C ALA A 72 -4.19 -12.59 18.78
N GLY A 73 -4.61 -11.33 18.92
CA GLY A 73 -4.20 -10.45 20.01
C GLY A 73 -2.83 -9.80 19.82
N CYS A 74 -2.38 -9.62 18.57
CA CYS A 74 -1.12 -8.96 18.22
C CYS A 74 0.14 -9.64 18.80
N ARG A 75 0.09 -10.96 19.05
CA ARG A 75 1.20 -11.73 19.66
C ARG A 75 2.18 -12.31 18.65
N ASP A 76 1.69 -12.99 17.62
CA ASP A 76 2.54 -13.68 16.64
C ASP A 76 2.87 -12.82 15.40
N SER A 77 3.96 -12.06 15.49
CA SER A 77 4.42 -11.18 14.40
C SER A 77 5.18 -11.92 13.29
N ARG A 78 5.22 -13.26 13.26
CA ARG A 78 5.98 -14.03 12.25
C ARG A 78 5.53 -13.74 10.82
N LYS A 79 4.21 -13.61 10.59
CA LYS A 79 3.66 -13.27 9.26
C LYS A 79 4.06 -11.87 8.82
N ILE A 80 4.00 -10.89 9.73
CA ILE A 80 4.45 -9.52 9.47
C ILE A 80 5.94 -9.52 9.16
N SER A 81 6.77 -10.16 9.99
CA SER A 81 8.22 -10.23 9.78
C SER A 81 8.57 -10.88 8.43
N ARG A 82 7.91 -11.98 8.07
CA ARG A 82 8.09 -12.64 6.77
C ARG A 82 7.71 -11.73 5.61
N PHE A 83 6.57 -11.02 5.73
CA PHE A 83 6.15 -10.04 4.74
C PHE A 83 7.18 -8.93 4.57
N LEU A 84 7.59 -8.28 5.67
CA LEU A 84 8.57 -7.18 5.64
C LEU A 84 9.90 -7.61 5.03
N LYS A 85 10.44 -8.77 5.46
CA LYS A 85 11.70 -9.31 4.91
C LYS A 85 11.59 -9.61 3.42
N LYS A 86 10.50 -10.26 2.98
CA LYS A 86 10.29 -10.58 1.57
C LYS A 86 10.14 -9.30 0.73
N THR A 87 9.35 -8.34 1.18
CA THR A 87 9.14 -7.06 0.48
C THR A 87 10.42 -6.25 0.40
N LEU A 88 11.20 -6.19 1.48
CA LEU A 88 12.49 -5.50 1.48
C LEU A 88 13.51 -6.20 0.58
N PHE A 89 13.58 -7.54 0.60
CA PHE A 89 14.45 -8.29 -0.30
C PHE A 89 14.10 -8.03 -1.77
N LEU A 90 12.82 -8.11 -2.12
CA LEU A 90 12.37 -7.82 -3.48
C LEU A 90 12.66 -6.38 -3.89
N TYR A 91 12.50 -5.43 -2.96
CA TYR A 91 12.81 -4.03 -3.21
C TYR A 91 14.30 -3.82 -3.51
N LEU A 92 15.19 -4.40 -2.70
CA LEU A 92 16.64 -4.28 -2.90
C LEU A 92 17.07 -5.00 -4.18
N ALA A 93 16.54 -6.20 -4.45
CA ALA A 93 16.81 -6.92 -5.69
C ALA A 93 16.36 -6.14 -6.93
N ALA A 94 15.15 -5.57 -6.91
CA ALA A 94 14.66 -4.72 -7.98
C ALA A 94 15.48 -3.42 -8.10
N SER A 95 15.87 -2.81 -6.99
CA SER A 95 16.71 -1.60 -6.98
C SER A 95 18.05 -1.85 -7.66
N ILE A 96 18.69 -3.00 -7.39
CA ILE A 96 19.94 -3.40 -8.06
C ILE A 96 19.70 -3.63 -9.55
N LEU A 97 18.62 -4.33 -9.91
CA LEU A 97 18.27 -4.60 -11.31
C LEU A 97 18.06 -3.30 -12.11
N TYR A 98 17.42 -2.29 -11.53
CA TYR A 98 17.16 -0.99 -12.16
C TYR A 98 18.31 0.02 -11.99
N LEU A 99 19.35 -0.30 -11.22
CA LEU A 99 20.46 0.62 -10.97
C LEU A 99 21.19 1.08 -12.25
N PRO A 100 21.51 0.20 -13.22
CA PRO A 100 22.14 0.64 -14.46
C PRO A 100 21.27 1.60 -15.27
N VAL A 101 19.95 1.37 -15.28
CA VAL A 101 18.98 2.24 -15.97
C VAL A 101 18.92 3.60 -15.29
N ASN A 102 18.89 3.63 -13.96
CA ASN A 102 18.93 4.87 -13.17
C ASN A 102 20.19 5.69 -13.43
N LEU A 103 21.36 5.03 -13.51
CA LEU A 103 22.62 5.68 -13.83
C LEU A 103 22.59 6.26 -15.24
N TYR A 104 22.11 5.48 -16.21
CA TYR A 104 21.98 5.91 -17.59
C TYR A 104 21.03 7.10 -17.76
N SER A 105 19.90 7.10 -17.04
CA SER A 105 18.92 8.18 -17.12
C SER A 105 19.28 9.43 -16.29
N GLY A 106 20.41 9.42 -15.57
CA GLY A 106 20.76 10.49 -14.64
C GLY A 106 19.78 10.63 -13.47
N GLY A 107 19.09 9.54 -13.09
CA GLY A 107 18.03 9.55 -12.08
C GLY A 107 18.52 9.53 -10.62
N LEU A 108 19.83 9.43 -10.38
CA LEU A 108 20.38 9.41 -9.03
C LEU A 108 20.51 10.84 -8.46
N PRO A 109 20.06 11.08 -7.21
CA PRO A 109 20.23 12.37 -6.56
C PRO A 109 21.69 12.72 -6.28
N ASP A 110 22.05 14.00 -6.45
CA ASP A 110 23.40 14.52 -6.18
C ASP A 110 23.75 14.63 -4.68
N THR A 111 22.73 14.54 -3.81
CA THR A 111 22.89 14.70 -2.36
C THR A 111 22.58 13.41 -1.62
N ALA A 112 23.33 13.15 -0.54
CA ALA A 112 23.07 12.02 0.35
C ALA A 112 21.64 12.04 0.92
N GLY A 113 21.13 13.23 1.27
CA GLY A 113 19.74 13.41 1.73
C GLY A 113 18.73 13.02 0.65
N GLY A 114 18.95 13.44 -0.60
CA GLY A 114 18.14 13.03 -1.74
C GLY A 114 18.16 11.52 -1.97
N PHE A 115 19.32 10.88 -1.84
CA PHE A 115 19.46 9.43 -1.95
C PHE A 115 18.70 8.68 -0.85
N LEU A 116 18.75 9.14 0.40
CA LEU A 116 17.98 8.56 1.50
C LEU A 116 16.47 8.74 1.28
N LYS A 117 16.03 9.93 0.86
CA LYS A 117 14.64 10.19 0.48
C LYS A 117 14.18 9.21 -0.61
N MET A 118 14.98 9.05 -1.67
CA MET A 118 14.70 8.11 -2.76
C MET A 118 14.62 6.67 -2.25
N LEU A 119 15.58 6.24 -1.43
CA LEU A 119 15.64 4.87 -0.94
C LEU A 119 14.48 4.50 -0.01
N PHE A 120 14.11 5.40 0.91
CA PHE A 120 13.15 5.09 1.97
C PHE A 120 11.71 5.51 1.69
N PHE A 121 11.48 6.48 0.82
CA PHE A 121 10.13 7.02 0.59
C PHE A 121 9.69 6.97 -0.86
N ASP A 122 10.53 7.46 -1.78
CA ASP A 122 10.09 7.64 -3.17
C ASP A 122 10.26 6.35 -4.01
N GLY A 123 11.14 5.45 -3.59
CA GLY A 123 11.57 4.31 -4.40
C GLY A 123 12.74 4.68 -5.31
N THR A 124 13.65 3.73 -5.51
CA THR A 124 14.81 3.90 -6.42
C THR A 124 14.41 4.08 -7.88
N PHE A 125 13.19 3.72 -8.27
CA PHE A 125 12.62 3.99 -9.57
C PHE A 125 11.13 4.33 -9.40
N TYR A 126 10.54 5.07 -10.33
CA TYR A 126 9.19 5.63 -10.17
C TYR A 126 8.08 4.58 -9.98
N HIS A 127 8.29 3.32 -10.39
CA HIS A 127 7.39 2.18 -10.14
C HIS A 127 7.61 1.50 -8.79
N LEU A 128 8.81 1.64 -8.22
CA LEU A 128 9.25 0.91 -7.03
C LEU A 128 8.81 1.57 -5.72
N TRP A 129 8.22 2.76 -5.77
CA TRP A 129 7.66 3.47 -4.60
C TRP A 129 6.69 2.62 -3.77
N TYR A 130 6.02 1.65 -4.40
CA TYR A 130 5.10 0.73 -3.72
C TYR A 130 5.78 -0.05 -2.59
N PHE A 131 7.04 -0.44 -2.76
CA PHE A 131 7.77 -1.24 -1.78
C PHE A 131 8.01 -0.52 -0.45
N PRO A 132 8.69 0.66 -0.42
CA PRO A 132 8.83 1.43 0.81
C PRO A 132 7.46 1.80 1.39
N ALA A 133 6.48 2.13 0.53
CA ALA A 133 5.13 2.44 0.99
C ALA A 133 4.47 1.26 1.73
N ALA A 134 4.57 0.04 1.20
CA ALA A 134 4.01 -1.16 1.81
C ALA A 134 4.74 -1.54 3.11
N VAL A 135 6.06 -1.35 3.18
CA VAL A 135 6.87 -1.61 4.39
C VAL A 135 6.49 -0.63 5.49
N ILE A 136 6.59 0.67 5.23
CA ILE A 136 6.29 1.73 6.22
C ILE A 136 4.82 1.65 6.62
N GLY A 137 3.92 1.50 5.65
CA GLY A 137 2.49 1.40 5.91
C GLY A 137 2.13 0.19 6.77
N CYS A 138 2.77 -0.96 6.54
CA CYS A 138 2.53 -2.17 7.34
C CYS A 138 3.02 -2.00 8.78
N ILE A 139 4.19 -1.38 8.97
CA ILE A 139 4.73 -1.07 10.31
C ILE A 139 3.78 -0.10 11.03
N LEU A 140 3.40 1.00 10.38
CA LEU A 140 2.53 2.02 10.97
C LEU A 140 1.14 1.45 11.31
N ALA A 141 0.52 0.71 10.38
CA ALA A 141 -0.75 0.04 10.63
C ALA A 141 -0.65 -0.99 11.77
N ALA A 142 0.44 -1.76 11.83
CA ALA A 142 0.68 -2.70 12.92
C ALA A 142 0.80 -1.98 14.28
N VAL A 143 1.56 -0.88 14.34
CA VAL A 143 1.68 -0.04 15.56
C VAL A 143 0.30 0.48 15.99
N LEU A 144 -0.46 1.09 15.07
CA LEU A 144 -1.82 1.58 15.37
C LEU A 144 -2.72 0.46 15.91
N LEU A 145 -2.70 -0.72 15.28
CA LEU A 145 -3.49 -1.87 15.71
C LEU A 145 -3.03 -2.48 17.04
N ARG A 146 -1.74 -2.35 17.40
CA ARG A 146 -1.21 -2.85 18.68
C ARG A 146 -1.68 -2.03 19.86
N TYR A 147 -1.68 -0.71 19.71
CA TYR A 147 -1.96 0.22 20.81
C TYR A 147 -3.39 0.73 20.84
N THR A 148 -4.18 0.50 19.79
CA THR A 148 -5.56 1.02 19.70
C THR A 148 -6.56 -0.03 19.19
N SER A 149 -7.84 0.35 19.20
CA SER A 149 -8.91 -0.43 18.55
C SER A 149 -8.82 -0.31 17.02
N LEU A 150 -9.36 -1.29 16.29
CA LEU A 150 -9.43 -1.22 14.82
C LEU A 150 -10.14 0.06 14.34
N ARG A 151 -11.19 0.50 15.05
CA ARG A 151 -11.93 1.73 14.72
C ARG A 151 -11.05 2.97 14.88
N THR A 152 -10.33 3.07 15.98
CA THR A 152 -9.41 4.19 16.25
C THR A 152 -8.26 4.22 15.24
N ALA A 153 -7.67 3.06 14.93
CA ALA A 153 -6.64 2.92 13.91
C ALA A 153 -7.14 3.38 12.53
N MET A 154 -8.36 2.98 12.14
CA MET A 154 -9.00 3.39 10.88
C MET A 154 -9.23 4.91 10.84
N LEU A 155 -9.72 5.51 11.93
CA LEU A 155 -9.91 6.96 12.01
C LEU A 155 -8.57 7.70 11.86
N ALA A 156 -7.54 7.28 12.60
CA ALA A 156 -6.21 7.89 12.50
C ALA A 156 -5.64 7.77 11.07
N ALA A 157 -5.72 6.60 10.45
CA ALA A 157 -5.26 6.40 9.07
C ALA A 157 -6.10 7.18 8.05
N SER A 158 -7.40 7.36 8.29
CA SER A 158 -8.25 8.19 7.43
C SER A 158 -7.85 9.67 7.50
N LEU A 159 -7.52 10.17 8.70
CA LEU A 159 -7.00 11.52 8.87
C LEU A 159 -5.65 11.71 8.19
N LEU A 160 -4.74 10.74 8.32
CA LEU A 160 -3.46 10.75 7.59
C LEU A 160 -3.67 10.75 6.07
N TRP A 161 -4.63 9.99 5.57
CA TRP A 161 -4.98 9.95 4.15
C TRP A 161 -5.61 11.24 3.65
N LEU A 162 -6.52 11.85 4.42
CA LEU A 162 -7.09 13.17 4.11
C LEU A 162 -6.01 14.25 4.07
N PHE A 163 -5.06 14.22 5.01
CA PHE A 163 -3.88 15.08 4.95
C PHE A 163 -3.04 14.76 3.69
N GLY A 164 -2.83 13.48 3.37
CA GLY A 164 -2.13 13.07 2.17
C GLY A 164 -2.74 13.63 0.88
N LEU A 165 -4.07 13.64 0.77
CA LEU A 165 -4.77 14.23 -0.38
C LEU A 165 -4.43 15.72 -0.59
N GLY A 166 -4.27 16.47 0.50
CA GLY A 166 -3.90 17.87 0.44
C GLY A 166 -2.47 18.12 -0.06
N GLY A 167 -1.58 17.15 0.04
CA GLY A 167 -0.22 17.22 -0.51
C GLY A 167 -0.06 16.62 -1.91
N ASP A 168 -1.14 16.08 -2.47
CA ASP A 168 -1.15 15.46 -3.80
C ASP A 168 -2.27 16.10 -4.64
N SER A 169 -3.39 15.40 -4.83
CA SER A 169 -4.49 15.81 -5.71
C SER A 169 -5.11 17.18 -5.38
N TYR A 170 -5.02 17.66 -4.13
CA TYR A 170 -5.55 18.95 -3.69
C TYR A 170 -4.49 19.98 -3.29
N PHE A 171 -3.23 19.77 -3.67
CA PHE A 171 -2.14 20.68 -3.32
C PHE A 171 -2.35 22.12 -3.82
N GLY A 172 -2.95 22.29 -5.01
CA GLY A 172 -3.29 23.62 -5.53
C GLY A 172 -4.30 24.40 -4.68
N LEU A 173 -5.13 23.70 -3.90
CA LEU A 173 -6.03 24.32 -2.91
C LEU A 173 -5.31 24.52 -1.57
N ALA A 174 -4.62 23.48 -1.08
CA ALA A 174 -3.96 23.52 0.22
C ALA A 174 -2.85 24.57 0.31
N SER A 175 -2.08 24.74 -0.78
CA SER A 175 -0.98 25.70 -0.86
C SER A 175 -1.41 27.18 -0.86
N ARG A 176 -2.71 27.47 -0.97
CA ARG A 176 -3.24 28.84 -0.82
C ARG A 176 -3.17 29.35 0.62
N LEU A 177 -3.15 28.43 1.59
CA LEU A 177 -2.96 28.77 2.99
C LEU A 177 -1.46 28.72 3.32
N PRO A 178 -0.82 29.82 3.76
CA PRO A 178 0.63 29.87 3.99
C PRO A 178 1.12 28.82 4.99
N ALA A 179 0.34 28.57 6.04
CA ALA A 179 0.67 27.55 7.05
C ALA A 179 0.69 26.14 6.44
N LEU A 180 -0.31 25.76 5.63
CA LEU A 180 -0.34 24.45 4.98
C LEU A 180 0.78 24.32 3.95
N LYS A 181 1.06 25.38 3.17
CA LYS A 181 2.19 25.38 2.24
C LYS A 181 3.50 25.09 2.95
N ALA A 182 3.77 25.76 4.09
CA ALA A 182 4.98 25.53 4.88
C ALA A 182 5.06 24.08 5.41
N ILE A 183 3.95 23.54 5.91
CA ILE A 183 3.87 22.16 6.38
C ILE A 183 4.19 21.18 5.25
N TYR A 184 3.56 21.33 4.07
CA TYR A 184 3.83 20.43 2.94
C TYR A 184 5.26 20.59 2.41
N SER A 185 5.83 21.80 2.39
CA SER A 185 7.24 21.98 2.06
C SER A 185 8.17 21.21 3.01
N ALA A 186 7.86 21.19 4.32
CA ALA A 186 8.58 20.38 5.28
C ALA A 186 8.41 18.88 5.00
N VAL A 187 7.19 18.42 4.69
CA VAL A 187 6.95 17.03 4.28
C VAL A 187 7.74 16.67 3.01
N PHE A 188 7.79 17.56 2.03
CA PHE A 188 8.50 17.36 0.76
C PHE A 188 10.02 17.33 0.89
N SER A 189 10.56 17.81 2.01
CA SER A 189 11.98 17.62 2.33
C SER A 189 12.33 16.16 2.66
N ILE A 190 11.34 15.37 3.10
CA ILE A 190 11.51 13.97 3.54
C ILE A 190 10.96 12.97 2.50
N SER A 191 9.92 13.33 1.75
CA SER A 191 9.32 12.48 0.70
C SER A 191 8.76 13.35 -0.42
N SER A 192 9.06 13.04 -1.68
CA SER A 192 8.72 13.92 -2.81
C SER A 192 7.21 14.07 -3.08
N TYR A 193 6.38 13.21 -2.50
CA TYR A 193 4.93 13.28 -2.60
C TYR A 193 4.28 12.63 -1.37
N THR A 194 3.02 12.97 -1.11
CA THR A 194 2.28 12.40 0.01
C THR A 194 1.64 11.05 -0.29
N ARG A 195 1.62 10.59 -1.56
CA ARG A 195 1.21 9.22 -1.92
C ARG A 195 2.27 8.18 -1.50
N ASN A 196 2.46 8.00 -0.20
CA ASN A 196 3.57 7.22 0.36
C ASN A 196 3.10 6.28 1.50
N GLY A 197 4.06 5.65 2.16
CA GLY A 197 3.79 4.68 3.24
C GLY A 197 3.18 5.25 4.51
N ILE A 198 3.21 6.57 4.70
CA ILE A 198 2.68 7.24 5.89
C ILE A 198 1.24 7.68 5.65
N PHE A 199 1.00 8.44 4.58
CA PHE A 199 -0.31 9.05 4.36
C PHE A 199 -1.25 8.18 3.53
N PHE A 200 -0.74 7.29 2.68
CA PHE A 200 -1.59 6.51 1.78
C PHE A 200 -1.75 5.05 2.22
N ALA A 201 -0.66 4.33 2.43
CA ALA A 201 -0.68 2.89 2.64
C ALA A 201 -1.46 2.39 3.88
N PRO A 202 -1.40 3.03 5.07
CA PRO A 202 -1.99 2.48 6.28
C PRO A 202 -3.51 2.33 6.18
N LEU A 203 -4.21 3.25 5.52
CA LEU A 203 -5.66 3.20 5.39
C LEU A 203 -6.11 1.91 4.69
N PHE A 204 -5.53 1.62 3.53
CA PHE A 204 -5.88 0.43 2.75
C PHE A 204 -5.47 -0.87 3.44
N LEU A 205 -4.32 -0.89 4.13
CA LEU A 205 -3.91 -2.02 4.96
C LEU A 205 -4.91 -2.30 6.09
N LEU A 206 -5.40 -1.25 6.77
CA LEU A 206 -6.38 -1.38 7.84
C LEU A 206 -7.76 -1.76 7.30
N MET A 207 -8.17 -1.27 6.13
CA MET A 207 -9.39 -1.73 5.44
C MET A 207 -9.33 -3.23 5.18
N GLY A 208 -8.18 -3.75 4.71
CA GLY A 208 -7.95 -5.18 4.55
C GLY A 208 -8.13 -5.96 5.85
N ALA A 209 -7.54 -5.48 6.94
CA ALA A 209 -7.69 -6.08 8.26
C ALA A 209 -9.14 -6.03 8.77
N ALA A 210 -9.88 -4.96 8.48
CA ALA A 210 -11.29 -4.82 8.82
C ALA A 210 -12.18 -5.82 8.06
N VAL A 211 -11.94 -5.97 6.75
CA VAL A 211 -12.63 -6.97 5.92
C VAL A 211 -12.39 -8.38 6.45
N TYR A 212 -11.17 -8.68 6.91
CA TYR A 212 -10.88 -9.95 7.58
C TYR A 212 -11.72 -10.16 8.83
N GLU A 213 -11.81 -9.14 9.71
CA GLU A 213 -12.59 -9.25 10.94
C GLU A 213 -14.09 -9.48 10.68
N ILE A 214 -14.65 -8.77 9.69
CA ILE A 214 -16.05 -8.94 9.25
C ILE A 214 -16.27 -10.35 8.70
N SER A 215 -15.40 -10.79 7.79
CA SER A 215 -15.48 -12.12 7.15
C SER A 215 -15.35 -13.26 8.16
N ARG A 216 -14.54 -13.05 9.21
CA ARG A 216 -14.40 -13.98 10.32
C ARG A 216 -15.69 -14.03 11.16
N LYS A 217 -16.24 -12.89 11.58
CA LYS A 217 -17.48 -12.83 12.39
C LYS A 217 -18.65 -13.49 11.68
N LYS A 218 -18.85 -13.18 10.39
CA LYS A 218 -19.91 -13.78 9.56
C LYS A 218 -19.77 -15.30 9.44
N PHE A 219 -18.54 -15.81 9.35
CA PHE A 219 -18.29 -17.24 9.29
C PHE A 219 -18.74 -17.97 10.56
N TRP A 220 -18.46 -17.41 11.75
CA TRP A 220 -18.90 -18.01 13.01
C TRP A 220 -20.43 -17.96 13.14
N GLN A 221 -21.06 -16.85 12.77
CA GLN A 221 -22.53 -16.74 12.75
C GLN A 221 -23.20 -17.79 11.85
N LEU A 222 -22.64 -18.08 10.67
CA LEU A 222 -23.18 -19.10 9.76
C LEU A 222 -22.94 -20.55 10.22
N ARG A 223 -21.95 -20.76 11.09
CA ARG A 223 -21.63 -22.10 11.62
C ARG A 223 -22.51 -22.46 12.81
N ASP A 224 -23.01 -21.46 13.51
CA ASP A 224 -23.86 -21.63 14.68
C ASP A 224 -25.38 -21.67 14.31
N LEU A 225 -25.70 -21.68 13.01
CA LEU A 225 -27.02 -21.92 12.40
C LEU A 225 -27.11 -23.37 11.89
#